data_AF-A0A354GTY8-F1
#
_entry.id   AF-A0A354GTY8-F1
#
_cell.length_a   1.000
_cell.length_b   1.000
_cell.length_c   1.000
_cell.angle_alpha   90.00
_cell.angle_beta   90.00
_cell.angle_gamma   90.00
#
_symmetry.space_group_name_H-M   'P 1'
#
loop_
_entity.id
_entity.type
_entity.pdbx_description
1 polymer ?
#
loop_
_entity_poly.entity_id
_entity_poly.type
_entity_poly.pdbx_seq_one_letter_code
_entity_poly.pdbx_strand_id
1 'polypeptide(L)' 'KTHIPGDTTIWFCGAFWAAPATGADSKAGTVVHEHSHSDANTDDLTYGQTNARALATSKPDQAVRNADNYEYYAGG' A
#
# COMPACT_ATOMS: atom_id res chain seq x y z
N LYS A 1 6.18 11.41 -5.32
CA LYS A 1 6.17 9.95 -5.58
C LYS A 1 7.62 9.51 -5.73
N THR A 2 8.17 8.92 -4.67
CA THR A 2 9.57 8.50 -4.57
C THR A 2 9.66 6.98 -4.68
N HIS A 3 8.96 6.40 -5.66
CA HIS A 3 9.09 4.98 -5.97
C HIS A 3 9.97 4.83 -7.21
N ILE A 4 11.15 4.27 -7.00
CA ILE A 4 11.99 3.72 -8.05
C ILE A 4 11.89 2.20 -7.89
N PRO A 5 11.35 1.45 -8.88
CA PRO A 5 11.31 0.00 -8.81
C PRO A 5 12.68 -0.58 -8.46
N GLY A 6 12.74 -1.35 -7.37
CA GLY A 6 13.97 -1.94 -6.83
C GLY A 6 14.78 -1.09 -5.84
N ASP A 7 14.37 0.14 -5.53
CA ASP A 7 14.93 0.91 -4.41
C ASP A 7 14.32 0.44 -3.09
N THR A 8 15.11 0.38 -2.02
CA THR A 8 14.70 -0.06 -0.66
C THR A 8 14.47 1.11 0.30
N THR A 9 14.64 2.34 -0.17
CA THR A 9 14.47 3.56 0.63
C THR A 9 13.02 4.04 0.60
N ILE A 10 12.38 4.16 1.77
CA ILE A 10 11.03 4.70 1.92
C ILE A 10 11.08 6.13 2.47
N TRP A 11 10.32 7.04 1.85
CA TRP A 11 10.25 8.46 2.23
C TRP A 11 8.87 8.79 2.78
N PHE A 12 8.78 9.05 4.09
CA PHE A 12 7.52 9.35 4.75
C PHE A 12 7.16 10.84 4.69
N CYS A 13 5.91 11.11 4.30
CA CYS A 13 5.30 12.44 4.31
C CYS A 13 4.63 12.75 5.67
N GLY A 14 4.13 13.98 5.84
CA GLY A 14 3.47 14.43 7.08
C GLY A 14 2.31 13.54 7.55
N ALA A 15 1.53 12.98 6.62
CA ALA A 15 0.40 12.11 6.94
C ALA A 15 0.80 10.84 7.71
N PHE A 16 1.96 10.25 7.37
CA PHE A 16 2.51 9.10 8.08
C PHE A 16 2.70 9.39 9.57
N TRP A 17 3.23 10.57 9.91
CA TRP A 17 3.53 10.91 11.30
C TRP A 17 2.27 11.10 12.16
N ALA A 18 1.17 11.54 11.53
CA ALA A 18 -0.13 11.70 12.16
C ALA A 18 -0.95 10.40 12.26
N ALA A 19 -0.59 9.36 11.50
CA ALA A 19 -1.29 8.08 11.48
C ALA A 19 -1.12 7.27 12.78
N PRO A 20 -2.10 6.42 13.14
CA PRO A 20 -1.96 5.49 14.25
C PRO A 20 -0.84 4.47 13.97
N ALA A 21 -0.38 3.76 15.01
CA ALA A 21 0.66 2.74 14.84
C ALA A 21 0.17 1.54 14.01
N THR A 22 -1.09 1.15 14.18
CA THR A 22 -1.73 -0.03 13.56
C THR A 22 -3.18 0.26 13.18
N GLY A 23 -3.79 -0.63 12.40
CA GLY A 23 -5.16 -0.46 11.88
C GLY A 23 -5.16 0.19 10.50
N ALA A 24 -6.35 0.46 9.96
CA ALA A 24 -6.49 1.01 8.61
C ALA A 24 -5.69 2.32 8.44
N ASP A 25 -4.96 2.44 7.33
CA ASP A 25 -4.17 3.62 6.97
C ASP A 25 -3.16 4.01 8.06
N SER A 26 -2.55 3.00 8.68
CA SER A 26 -1.62 3.16 9.81
C SER A 26 -0.16 3.25 9.37
N LYS A 27 0.73 3.61 10.28
CA LYS A 27 2.18 3.55 10.05
C LYS A 27 2.64 2.15 9.63
N ALA A 28 2.12 1.10 10.28
CA ALA A 28 2.43 -0.28 9.88
C ALA A 28 1.91 -0.58 8.47
N GLY A 29 0.70 -0.15 8.15
CA GLY A 29 0.10 -0.28 6.82
C GLY A 29 0.88 0.43 5.73
N THR A 30 1.20 1.70 5.93
CA THR A 30 2.03 2.50 5.01
C THR A 30 3.41 1.87 4.80
N VAL A 31 4.02 1.26 5.83
CA VAL A 31 5.29 0.52 5.63
C VAL A 31 5.08 -0.68 4.72
N VAL A 32 4.01 -1.45 4.88
CA VAL A 32 3.69 -2.60 4.00
C VAL A 32 3.42 -2.14 2.56
N HIS A 33 2.63 -1.08 2.39
CA HIS A 33 2.35 -0.45 1.09
C HIS A 33 3.65 -0.06 0.37
N GLU A 34 4.48 0.73 1.03
CA GLU A 34 5.71 1.26 0.42
C GLU A 34 6.77 0.16 0.25
N HIS A 35 6.76 -0.88 1.08
CA HIS A 35 7.65 -2.02 0.92
C HIS A 35 7.23 -2.94 -0.23
N SER A 36 5.92 -3.13 -0.48
CA SER A 36 5.44 -3.97 -1.58
C SER A 36 5.81 -3.41 -2.94
N HIS A 37 5.93 -2.08 -3.04
CA HIS A 37 6.49 -1.41 -4.20
C HIS A 37 7.92 -1.92 -4.52
N SER A 38 8.77 -2.09 -3.51
CA SER A 38 10.16 -2.55 -3.67
C SER A 38 10.28 -4.06 -3.88
N ASP A 39 9.62 -4.87 -3.04
CA ASP A 39 9.85 -6.32 -2.96
C ASP A 39 8.91 -7.11 -3.88
N ALA A 40 7.69 -6.62 -4.08
CA ALA A 40 6.65 -7.28 -4.89
C ALA A 40 6.34 -6.54 -6.21
N ASN A 41 7.03 -5.43 -6.49
CA ASN A 41 6.84 -4.60 -7.68
C ASN A 41 5.36 -4.24 -7.91
N THR A 42 4.68 -3.84 -6.82
CA THR A 42 3.31 -3.33 -6.88
C THR A 42 3.27 -1.91 -7.45
N ASP A 43 2.11 -1.53 -7.95
CA ASP A 43 1.79 -0.21 -8.48
C ASP A 43 0.71 0.45 -7.60
N ASP A 44 0.52 1.75 -7.82
CA ASP A 44 -0.56 2.55 -7.24
C ASP A 44 -1.80 2.56 -8.17
N LEU A 45 -2.53 1.44 -8.23
CA LEU A 45 -3.67 1.31 -9.13
C LEU A 45 -4.95 1.94 -8.55
N THR A 46 -5.12 1.84 -7.24
CA THR A 46 -6.21 2.50 -6.52
C THR A 46 -5.88 2.71 -5.06
N TYR A 47 -6.59 3.64 -4.42
CA TYR A 47 -6.38 4.04 -3.04
C TYR A 47 -7.64 3.87 -2.18
N GLY A 48 -7.46 3.51 -0.92
CA GLY A 48 -8.50 3.37 0.09
C GLY A 48 -9.13 1.97 0.12
N GLN A 49 -9.45 1.51 1.32
CA GLN A 49 -9.97 0.16 1.58
C GLN A 49 -11.18 -0.23 0.72
N THR A 50 -12.12 0.70 0.51
CA THR A 50 -13.30 0.49 -0.34
C THR A 50 -12.92 0.18 -1.78
N ASN A 51 -11.98 0.94 -2.35
CA ASN A 51 -11.57 0.75 -3.74
C ASN A 51 -10.66 -0.46 -3.89
N ALA A 52 -9.76 -0.71 -2.94
CA ALA A 52 -8.94 -1.91 -2.90
C ALA A 52 -9.82 -3.18 -2.86
N ARG A 53 -10.89 -3.17 -2.07
CA ARG A 53 -11.89 -4.26 -2.05
C ARG A 53 -12.63 -4.41 -3.38
N ALA A 54 -13.04 -3.29 -3.98
CA ALA A 54 -13.70 -3.30 -5.28
C ALA A 54 -12.78 -3.82 -6.38
N LEU A 55 -11.50 -3.45 -6.35
CA LEU A 55 -10.47 -3.93 -7.28
C LEU A 55 -10.24 -5.43 -7.11
N ALA A 56 -10.09 -5.92 -5.87
CA ALA A 56 -9.96 -7.34 -5.58
C ALA A 56 -11.16 -8.18 -6.09
N THR A 57 -12.36 -7.60 -6.06
CA THR A 57 -13.58 -8.28 -6.52
C THR A 57 -13.69 -8.28 -8.05
N SER A 58 -13.33 -7.17 -8.71
CA SER A 58 -13.59 -6.97 -10.14
C SER A 58 -12.41 -7.30 -11.05
N LYS A 59 -11.17 -7.14 -10.56
CA LYS A 59 -9.92 -7.31 -11.30
C LYS A 59 -8.83 -7.87 -10.37
N PRO A 60 -8.93 -9.15 -9.98
CA PRO A 60 -7.99 -9.76 -9.03
C PRO A 60 -6.54 -9.76 -9.53
N ASP A 61 -6.33 -9.84 -10.84
CA ASP A 61 -5.02 -9.69 -11.50
C ASP A 61 -4.39 -8.31 -11.26
N GLN A 62 -5.21 -7.27 -11.17
CA GLN A 62 -4.76 -5.92 -10.81
C GLN A 62 -4.62 -5.78 -9.29
N ALA A 63 -5.49 -6.41 -8.51
CA ALA A 63 -5.41 -6.32 -7.04
C ALA A 63 -4.09 -6.89 -6.49
N VAL A 64 -3.58 -8.00 -7.05
CA VAL A 64 -2.25 -8.54 -6.67
C VAL A 64 -1.09 -7.63 -7.08
N ARG A 65 -1.35 -6.62 -7.91
CA ARG A 65 -0.41 -5.59 -8.36
C ARG A 65 -0.65 -4.24 -7.70
N ASN A 66 -1.55 -4.11 -6.73
CA ASN A 66 -1.87 -2.83 -6.09
C ASN A 66 -1.32 -2.76 -4.66
N ALA A 67 -0.54 -1.74 -4.32
CA ALA A 67 0.11 -1.62 -3.01
C ALA A 67 -0.88 -1.59 -1.82
N ASP A 68 -1.95 -0.79 -1.93
CA ASP A 68 -3.03 -0.74 -0.93
C ASP A 68 -3.69 -2.10 -0.68
N ASN A 69 -3.72 -3.00 -1.68
CA ASN A 69 -4.27 -4.34 -1.46
C ASN A 69 -3.40 -5.18 -0.51
N TYR A 70 -2.08 -4.94 -0.46
CA TYR A 70 -1.18 -5.59 0.51
C TYR A 70 -1.33 -4.97 1.89
N GLU A 71 -1.41 -3.64 1.98
CA GLU A 71 -1.69 -2.89 3.22
C GLU A 71 -2.91 -3.47 3.94
N TYR A 72 -4.07 -3.47 3.26
CA TYR A 72 -5.31 -3.94 3.87
C TYR A 72 -5.37 -5.46 4.08
N TYR A 73 -4.61 -6.26 3.33
CA TYR A 73 -4.49 -7.70 3.58
C TYR A 73 -3.72 -7.98 4.89
N ALA A 74 -2.72 -7.17 5.21
CA ALA A 74 -1.90 -7.31 6.42
C ALA A 74 -2.61 -6.84 7.72
N GLY A 75 -3.83 -6.29 7.62
CA GLY A 75 -4.63 -5.90 8.78
C GLY A 75 -4.48 -4.43 9.19
N GLY A 76 -3.93 -3.59 8.32
CA GLY A 76 -3.97 -2.14 8.48
C GLY A 76 -3.70 -1.47 7.17
#